data_AF-A0A223KUX8-F1
#
_entry.id   AF-A0A223KUX8-F1
#
_cell.length_a   1.000
_cell.length_b   1.000
_cell.length_c   1.000
_cell.angle_alpha   90.00
_cell.angle_beta   90.00
_cell.angle_gamma   90.00
#
_symmetry.space_group_name_H-M   'P 1'
#
loop_
_entity.id
_entity.type
_entity.pdbx_description
1 polymer ?
#
loop_
_entity_poly.entity_id
_entity_poly.type
_entity_poly.pdbx_seq_one_letter_code
_entity_poly.pdbx_strand_id
1 'polypeptide(L)' 'MNPTVFRFIRQSQGLTQKELGQRLGISEGLVCMIERGKKNISHNVNKKFRETFGNEYVEKCRAFLEQN' A
#
# COMPACT_ATOMS: atom_id res chain seq x y z
N MET A 1 1.84 8.29 -1.53
CA MET A 1 0.75 7.34 -1.82
C MET A 1 -0.35 7.53 -0.79
N ASN A 2 -1.62 7.35 -1.15
CA ASN A 2 -2.75 7.47 -0.24
C ASN A 2 -3.23 6.08 0.26
N PRO A 3 -4.06 6.01 1.31
CA PRO A 3 -4.59 4.76 1.86
C PRO A 3 -5.35 3.90 0.85
N THR A 4 -6.09 4.51 -0.06
CA THR A 4 -6.93 3.82 -1.06
C THR A 4 -6.06 2.99 -2.01
N VAL A 5 -5.01 3.58 -2.59
CA VAL A 5 -4.07 2.89 -3.49
C VAL A 5 -3.34 1.76 -2.76
N PHE A 6 -2.93 2.01 -1.51
CA PHE A 6 -2.23 1.03 -0.67
C PHE A 6 -3.09 -0.22 -0.45
N ARG A 7 -4.36 -0.01 -0.06
CA ARG A 7 -5.34 -1.09 0.14
C ARG A 7 -5.69 -1.79 -1.17
N PHE A 8 -5.91 -1.04 -2.25
CA PHE A 8 -6.26 -1.59 -3.56
C PHE A 8 -5.20 -2.57 -4.07
N ILE A 9 -3.93 -2.16 -4.04
CA ILE A 9 -2.83 -3.02 -4.48
C ILE A 9 -2.70 -4.24 -3.57
N ARG A 10 -2.88 -4.10 -2.25
CA ARG A 10 -2.89 -5.28 -1.37
C ARG A 10 -3.96 -6.29 -1.80
N GLN A 11 -5.18 -5.82 -2.02
CA GLN A 11 -6.32 -6.66 -2.37
C GLN A 11 -6.18 -7.26 -3.77
N SER A 12 -5.65 -6.51 -4.74
CA SER A 12 -5.41 -7.01 -6.11
C SER A 12 -4.37 -8.13 -6.14
N GLN A 13 -3.45 -8.15 -5.16
CA GLN A 13 -2.46 -9.21 -4.98
C GLN A 13 -2.97 -10.39 -4.11
N GLY A 14 -4.23 -10.34 -3.65
CA GLY A 14 -4.81 -11.38 -2.79
C GLY A 14 -4.22 -11.45 -1.38
N LEU A 15 -3.51 -10.42 -0.93
CA LEU A 15 -2.78 -10.43 0.34
C LEU A 15 -3.68 -10.01 1.51
N THR A 16 -3.52 -10.66 2.66
CA THR A 16 -4.00 -10.18 3.96
C THR A 16 -3.15 -8.99 4.44
N GLN A 17 -3.65 -8.24 5.44
CA GLN A 17 -2.89 -7.14 6.04
C GLN A 17 -1.59 -7.62 6.69
N LYS A 18 -1.62 -8.82 7.28
CA LYS A 18 -0.45 -9.48 7.89
C LYS A 18 0.61 -9.82 6.84
N GLU A 19 0.23 -10.42 5.72
CA GLU A 19 1.16 -10.78 4.64
C GLU A 19 1.78 -9.55 3.98
N LEU A 20 0.99 -8.48 3.77
CA LEU A 20 1.55 -7.23 3.29
C LEU A 20 2.57 -6.64 4.29
N GLY A 21 2.22 -6.65 5.58
CA GLY A 21 3.11 -6.20 6.64
C GLY A 21 4.44 -6.95 6.60
N GLN A 22 4.40 -8.28 6.55
CA GLN A 22 5.58 -9.13 6.42
C GLN A 22 6.41 -8.78 5.19
N ARG A 23 5.77 -8.63 4.02
CA ARG A 23 6.46 -8.32 2.75
C ARG A 23 7.14 -6.95 2.76
N LEU A 24 6.56 -5.96 3.43
CA LEU A 24 7.14 -4.62 3.58
C LEU A 24 8.07 -4.48 4.80
N GLY A 25 8.17 -5.50 5.65
CA GLY A 25 8.88 -5.45 6.92
C GLY A 25 8.29 -4.41 7.89
N ILE A 26 6.95 -4.39 8.02
CA ILE A 26 6.19 -3.58 8.98
C ILE A 26 5.14 -4.42 9.69
N SER A 27 4.58 -3.92 10.80
CA SER A 27 3.52 -4.63 11.52
C SER A 27 2.19 -4.61 10.77
N GLU A 28 1.40 -5.65 10.96
CA GLU A 28 -0.02 -5.71 10.53
C GLU A 28 -0.82 -4.51 11.07
N GLY A 29 -0.59 -4.13 12.33
CA GLY A 29 -1.24 -2.97 12.94
C GLY A 29 -0.94 -1.66 12.20
N LEU A 30 0.28 -1.47 11.71
CA LEU A 30 0.61 -0.30 10.89
C LEU A 30 -0.12 -0.32 9.54
N VAL A 31 -0.23 -1.49 8.90
CA VAL A 31 -1.04 -1.66 7.68
C VAL A 31 -2.49 -1.27 7.94
N CYS A 32 -3.10 -1.79 9.01
CA CYS A 32 -4.49 -1.47 9.39
C CYS A 32 -4.68 0.03 9.64
N MET A 33 -3.77 0.69 10.39
CA MET A 33 -3.85 2.13 10.63
C MET A 33 -3.69 2.96 9.36
N ILE A 34 -2.83 2.54 8.43
CA ILE A 34 -2.67 3.18 7.12
C ILE A 34 -3.97 3.07 6.32
N GLU A 35 -4.51 1.87 6.16
CA GLU A 35 -5.71 1.63 5.35
C GLU A 35 -6.96 2.33 5.88
N ARG A 36 -7.03 2.57 7.20
CA ARG A 36 -8.10 3.32 7.85
C ARG A 36 -7.87 4.84 7.88
N GLY A 37 -6.78 5.32 7.29
CA GLY A 37 -6.41 6.74 7.30
C GLY A 37 -6.01 7.29 8.68
N LYS A 38 -5.72 6.41 9.65
CA LYS A 38 -5.29 6.79 11.01
C LYS A 38 -3.80 7.10 11.09
N LYS A 39 -3.00 6.59 10.14
CA LYS A 39 -1.58 6.91 9.98
C LYS A 39 -1.29 7.25 8.52
N ASN A 40 -0.54 8.33 8.32
CA ASN A 40 0.03 8.63 7.01
C ASN A 40 1.11 7.62 6.63
N ILE A 41 1.22 7.33 5.34
CA ILE A 41 2.27 6.48 4.79
C ILE A 41 3.59 7.24 4.85
N SER A 42 4.56 6.74 5.61
CA SER A 42 5.88 7.36 5.69
C SER A 42 6.65 7.21 4.37
N HIS A 43 7.66 8.05 4.17
CA HIS A 43 8.53 7.94 2.98
C HIS A 43 9.14 6.54 2.84
N ASN A 44 9.63 5.96 3.93
CA ASN A 44 10.23 4.63 3.93
C ASN A 44 9.24 3.52 3.54
N VAL A 45 8.00 3.57 4.05
CA VAL A 45 6.97 2.60 3.67
C VAL A 45 6.61 2.76 2.20
N ASN A 46 6.43 3.98 1.70
CA ASN A 46 6.15 4.24 0.29
C ASN A 46 7.29 3.79 -0.63
N LYS A 47 8.55 3.99 -0.22
CA LYS A 47 9.73 3.52 -0.95
C LYS A 47 9.73 1.99 -1.07
N LYS A 48 9.67 1.28 0.07
CA LYS A 48 9.62 -0.19 0.09
C LYS A 48 8.45 -0.75 -0.71
N PHE A 49 7.31 -0.08 -0.65
CA PHE A 49 6.12 -0.49 -1.40
C PHE A 49 6.36 -0.43 -2.92
N ARG A 50 6.95 0.67 -3.40
CA ARG A 50 7.31 0.82 -4.83
C ARG A 50 8.40 -0.14 -5.27
N GLU A 51 9.36 -0.44 -4.40
CA GLU A 51 10.38 -1.48 -4.66
C GLU A 51 9.75 -2.89 -4.73
N THR A 52 8.73 -3.15 -3.91
CA THR A 52 8.06 -4.47 -3.82
C THR A 52 7.11 -4.74 -4.99
N PHE A 53 6.35 -3.73 -5.41
CA PHE A 53 5.28 -3.89 -6.40
C PHE A 53 5.58 -3.24 -7.75
N GLY A 54 6.67 -2.47 -7.85
CA GLY A 54 7.06 -1.74 -9.05
C GLY A 54 6.48 -0.33 -9.09
N ASN A 55 7.33 0.64 -9.43
CA ASN A 55 6.97 2.06 -9.48
C ASN A 55 5.86 2.34 -10.51
N GLU A 56 5.99 1.76 -11.71
CA GLU A 56 5.04 1.94 -12.81
C GLU A 56 3.66 1.35 -12.46
N TYR A 57 3.62 0.18 -11.83
CA TYR A 57 2.37 -0.45 -11.42
C TYR A 57 1.63 0.40 -10.38
N VAL A 58 2.35 0.92 -9.38
CA VAL A 58 1.77 1.80 -8.35
C VAL A 58 1.17 3.07 -8.97
N GLU A 59 1.86 3.69 -9.94
CA GLU A 59 1.34 4.87 -10.63
C GLU A 59 0.10 4.57 -11.48
N LYS A 60 0.07 3.43 -12.19
CA LYS A 60 -1.11 3.00 -12.94
C LYS A 60 -2.33 2.80 -12.03
N CYS A 61 -2.14 2.13 -10.89
CA CYS A 61 -3.22 1.96 -9.91
C CYS A 61 -3.68 3.30 -9.32
N ARG A 62 -2.77 4.23 -9.07
CA ARG A 62 -3.11 5.58 -8.61
C ARG A 62 -3.96 6.31 -9.64
N ALA A 63 -3.50 6.37 -10.89
CA ALA A 63 -4.21 7.06 -11.97
C ALA A 63 -5.60 6.46 -12.20
N PHE A 64 -5.74 5.14 -12.15
CA PHE A 64 -7.02 4.44 -12.29
C PHE A 64 -8.03 4.87 -11.20
N LEU A 65 -7.57 4.97 -9.94
CA LEU A 65 -8.41 5.34 -8.81
C LEU A 65 -8.64 6.86 -8.66
N GLU A 66 -7.90 7.72 -9.36
CA GLU A 66 -8.13 9.17 -9.39
C GLU A 66 -9.15 9.57 -10.47
N GLN A 67 -9.39 8.70 -11.46
CA GLN A 67 -10.31 8.92 -12.58
C GLN A 67 -11.71 8.32 -12.33
N ASN A 68 -11.89 7.55 -11.25
CA ASN A 68 -13.12 6.84 -10.88
C ASN A 68 -13.40 7.03 -9.39
#